data_AF-A0A6J7IL80-F1
#
_entry.id   AF-A0A6J7IL80-F1
#
_cell.length_a   1.000
_cell.length_b   1.000
_cell.length_c   1.000
_cell.angle_alpha   90.00
_cell.angle_beta   90.00
_cell.angle_gamma   90.00
#
_symmetry.space_group_name_H-M   'P 1'
#
loop_
_entity.id
_entity.type
_entity.pdbx_description
1 polymer ?
#
loop_
_entity_poly.entity_id
_entity_poly.type
_entity_poly.pdbx_seq_one_letter_code
_entity_poly.pdbx_strand_id
1 'polypeptide(L)'
;MTTLVAYYDTEPVDLKGKVEIQQVPMPKAVEARVADGALRPGLVYVLVPSPVGPPLHVPFATYDEWSLRDRYNEALRIVNTLGASHVDCQSFREAKKGARFKVGVKGFGGKGGIQKIQNSGFDYSHTGTGSPARDPRPLQWPHEPGFAAAVEGVLDNKATQVTINIHSSQTFSANGSTGKALRKLGFELGANAERSEVSNLHITAQFPAFKKSWL
;
A
#
# COMPACT_ATOMS: atom_id res chain seq x y z
N MET A 1 -9.72 -3.75 -10.52
CA MET A 1 -9.56 -5.16 -10.08
C MET A 1 -8.08 -5.49 -10.11
N THR A 2 -7.59 -6.18 -9.10
CA THR A 2 -6.19 -6.58 -8.96
C THR A 2 -6.04 -8.00 -9.51
N THR A 3 -5.21 -8.20 -10.53
CA THR A 3 -5.08 -9.51 -11.21
C THR A 3 -3.81 -10.22 -10.77
N LEU A 4 -3.92 -11.51 -10.43
CA LEU A 4 -2.78 -12.38 -10.16
C LEU A 4 -2.26 -13.02 -11.45
N VAL A 5 -0.95 -12.99 -11.65
CA VAL A 5 -0.29 -13.62 -12.79
C VAL A 5 0.91 -14.45 -12.33
N ALA A 6 1.12 -15.61 -12.94
CA ALA A 6 2.35 -16.39 -12.83
C ALA A 6 2.86 -16.74 -14.23
N TYR A 7 4.17 -16.81 -14.37
CA TYR A 7 4.82 -17.17 -15.61
C TYR A 7 5.37 -18.59 -15.57
N TYR A 8 5.39 -19.29 -16.71
CA TYR A 8 5.93 -20.64 -16.81
C TYR A 8 6.86 -20.80 -18.01
N ASP A 9 7.86 -21.67 -17.88
CA ASP A 9 8.80 -22.01 -18.95
C ASP A 9 8.28 -23.17 -19.81
N THR A 10 7.77 -24.22 -19.19
CA THR A 10 7.35 -25.46 -19.86
C THR A 10 5.84 -25.57 -19.94
N GLU A 11 5.18 -25.77 -18.80
CA GLU A 11 3.73 -26.01 -18.72
C GLU A 11 3.10 -25.22 -17.55
N PRO A 12 1.82 -24.82 -17.68
CA PRO A 12 1.09 -24.21 -16.58
C PRO A 12 0.80 -25.23 -15.46
N VAL A 13 0.70 -24.74 -14.23
CA VAL A 13 0.31 -25.50 -13.05
C VAL A 13 -1.19 -25.82 -13.10
N ASP A 14 -1.56 -27.06 -12.81
CA ASP A 14 -2.97 -27.44 -12.63
C ASP A 14 -3.54 -26.80 -11.35
N LEU A 15 -4.43 -25.81 -11.54
CA LEU A 15 -5.02 -25.02 -10.46
C LEU A 15 -6.11 -25.77 -9.68
N LYS A 16 -6.66 -26.86 -10.22
CA LYS A 16 -7.76 -27.65 -9.61
C LYS A 16 -8.94 -26.79 -9.11
N GLY A 17 -9.20 -25.65 -9.76
CA GLY A 17 -10.24 -24.69 -9.38
C GLY A 17 -10.05 -24.00 -8.03
N LYS A 18 -8.86 -24.06 -7.43
CA LYS A 18 -8.63 -23.58 -6.05
C LYS A 18 -8.30 -22.09 -5.93
N VAL A 19 -7.80 -21.50 -7.01
CA VAL A 19 -7.31 -20.11 -7.06
C VAL A 19 -7.57 -19.51 -8.43
N GLU A 20 -7.85 -18.21 -8.46
CA GLU A 20 -7.92 -17.43 -9.70
C GLU A 20 -6.55 -16.79 -9.95
N ILE A 21 -5.78 -17.37 -10.87
CA ILE A 21 -4.48 -16.85 -11.30
C ILE A 21 -4.33 -17.05 -12.80
N GLN A 22 -3.90 -16.00 -13.50
CA GLN A 22 -3.56 -16.07 -14.90
C GLN A 22 -2.19 -16.71 -15.07
N GLN A 23 -2.06 -17.68 -15.97
CA GLN A 23 -0.78 -18.32 -16.26
C GLN A 23 -0.33 -17.99 -17.68
N VAL A 24 0.86 -17.43 -17.81
CA VAL A 24 1.36 -16.91 -19.09
C VAL A 24 2.73 -17.53 -19.41
N PRO A 25 2.97 -18.00 -20.64
CA PRO A 25 4.30 -18.52 -21.01
C PRO A 25 5.34 -17.39 -21.02
N MET A 26 6.55 -17.65 -20.51
CA MET A 26 7.65 -16.68 -20.42
C MET A 26 7.96 -15.92 -21.73
N PRO A 27 7.91 -16.54 -22.93
CA PRO A 27 8.09 -15.82 -24.20
C PRO A 27 7.09 -14.68 -24.46
N LYS A 28 5.95 -14.63 -23.76
CA LYS A 28 4.98 -13.53 -23.87
C LYS A 28 5.26 -12.37 -22.91
N ALA A 29 6.33 -12.46 -22.12
CA ALA A 29 6.62 -11.54 -21.03
C ALA A 29 7.67 -10.46 -21.37
N VAL A 30 7.96 -10.27 -22.66
CA VAL A 30 9.12 -9.51 -23.19
C VAL A 30 9.17 -8.04 -22.75
N GLU A 31 8.04 -7.45 -22.33
CA GLU A 31 7.95 -6.05 -21.89
C GLU A 31 7.44 -5.88 -20.45
N ALA A 32 7.48 -6.95 -19.65
CA ALA A 32 6.99 -6.89 -18.29
C ALA A 32 7.91 -6.00 -17.42
N ARG A 33 7.32 -4.95 -16.85
CA ARG A 33 7.98 -4.16 -15.81
C ARG A 33 7.81 -4.86 -14.48
N VAL A 34 8.90 -5.12 -13.77
CA VAL A 34 8.89 -5.83 -12.48
C VAL A 34 9.51 -4.96 -11.40
N ALA A 35 8.87 -4.91 -10.23
CA ALA A 35 9.30 -4.09 -9.11
C ALA A 35 10.64 -4.57 -8.49
N ASP A 36 10.95 -5.87 -8.56
CA ASP A 36 12.18 -6.47 -8.00
C ASP A 36 13.26 -6.80 -9.05
N GLY A 37 13.12 -6.26 -10.27
CA GLY A 37 14.12 -6.35 -11.32
C GLY A 37 13.68 -7.19 -12.51
N ALA A 38 13.67 -8.52 -12.36
CA ALA A 38 13.43 -9.45 -13.46
C ALA A 38 12.29 -10.43 -13.16
N LEU A 39 11.54 -10.80 -14.20
CA LEU A 39 10.54 -11.84 -14.11
C LEU A 39 11.19 -13.20 -13.85
N ARG A 40 10.53 -13.96 -12.98
CA ARG A 40 10.89 -15.31 -12.60
C ARG A 40 9.72 -16.27 -12.89
N PRO A 41 9.98 -17.43 -13.52
CA PRO A 41 8.99 -18.47 -13.70
C PRO A 41 8.56 -19.03 -12.33
N GLY A 42 7.29 -19.43 -12.22
CA GLY A 42 6.71 -19.98 -10.99
C GLY A 42 6.42 -18.97 -9.87
N LEU A 43 6.91 -17.72 -9.98
CA LEU A 43 6.61 -16.65 -9.04
C LEU A 43 5.26 -15.99 -9.37
N VAL A 44 4.43 -15.81 -8.35
CA VAL A 44 3.16 -15.06 -8.44
C VAL A 44 3.41 -13.57 -8.29
N TYR A 45 2.86 -12.81 -9.23
CA TYR A 45 2.84 -11.35 -9.22
C TYR A 45 1.43 -10.83 -9.13
N VAL A 46 1.30 -9.67 -8.49
CA VAL A 46 0.15 -8.80 -8.55
C VAL A 46 0.38 -7.79 -9.66
N LEU A 47 -0.55 -7.71 -10.62
CA LEU A 47 -0.55 -6.70 -11.67
C LEU A 47 -1.13 -5.38 -11.16
N VAL A 48 -0.30 -4.34 -11.22
CA VAL A 48 -0.69 -2.97 -10.87
C VAL A 48 -0.84 -2.17 -12.15
N PRO A 49 -2.04 -1.64 -12.43
CA PRO A 49 -2.24 -0.76 -13.57
C PRO A 49 -1.29 0.43 -13.51
N SER A 50 -0.63 0.74 -14.63
CA SER A 50 0.17 1.95 -14.78
C SER A 50 -0.54 2.91 -15.73
N PRO A 51 -0.67 4.20 -15.38
CA PRO A 51 -1.22 5.19 -16.31
C PRO A 51 -0.26 5.51 -17.47
N VAL A 52 1.03 5.19 -17.33
CA VAL A 52 2.07 5.50 -18.32
C VAL A 52 2.88 4.23 -18.60
N GLY A 53 2.35 3.38 -19.49
CA GLY A 53 3.03 2.20 -20.00
C GLY A 53 2.45 0.86 -19.49
N PRO A 54 3.21 -0.23 -19.64
CA PRO A 54 2.72 -1.55 -19.26
C PRO A 54 2.52 -1.68 -17.74
N PRO A 55 1.61 -2.57 -17.29
CA PRO A 55 1.39 -2.83 -15.88
C PRO A 55 2.67 -3.23 -15.14
N LEU A 56 2.77 -2.81 -13.88
CA LEU A 56 3.87 -3.19 -13.01
C LEU A 56 3.55 -4.53 -12.34
N HIS A 57 4.53 -5.43 -12.36
CA HIS A 57 4.50 -6.72 -11.70
C HIS A 57 5.16 -6.59 -10.33
N VAL A 58 4.39 -6.79 -9.28
CA VAL A 58 4.88 -6.74 -7.90
C VAL A 58 4.76 -8.13 -7.31
N PRO A 59 5.83 -8.72 -6.74
CA PRO A 59 5.74 -10.06 -6.13
C PRO A 59 4.62 -10.13 -5.09
N PHE A 60 3.87 -11.23 -5.09
CA PHE A 60 2.69 -11.43 -4.24
C PHE A 60 2.97 -11.08 -2.77
N ALA A 61 4.06 -11.62 -2.20
CA ALA A 61 4.37 -11.47 -0.79
C ALA A 61 4.79 -10.04 -0.39
N THR A 62 5.22 -9.19 -1.33
CA THR A 62 5.67 -7.82 -1.08
C THR A 62 4.66 -6.78 -1.51
N TYR A 63 3.58 -7.17 -2.19
CA TYR A 63 2.61 -6.24 -2.77
C TYR A 63 1.97 -5.32 -1.74
N ASP A 64 1.51 -5.85 -0.60
CA ASP A 64 0.83 -5.02 0.40
C ASP A 64 1.76 -3.90 0.93
N GLU A 65 3.02 -4.24 1.26
CA GLU A 65 4.03 -3.26 1.69
C GLU A 65 4.39 -2.26 0.59
N TRP A 66 4.63 -2.75 -0.62
CA TRP A 66 4.92 -1.91 -1.79
C TRP A 66 3.77 -0.94 -2.07
N SER A 67 2.53 -1.43 -2.06
CA SER A 67 1.33 -0.65 -2.38
C SER A 67 1.09 0.45 -1.35
N LEU A 68 1.37 0.17 -0.07
CA LEU A 68 1.28 1.16 0.99
C LEU A 68 2.30 2.28 0.79
N ARG A 69 3.56 1.93 0.46
CA ARG A 69 4.61 2.90 0.15
C ARG A 69 4.30 3.71 -1.11
N ASP A 70 3.69 3.09 -2.11
CA ASP A 70 3.33 3.77 -3.35
C ASP A 70 2.16 4.76 -3.15
N ARG A 71 1.11 4.35 -2.44
CA ARG A 71 0.02 5.26 -2.02
C ARG A 71 0.53 6.40 -1.14
N TYR A 72 1.50 6.11 -0.29
CA TYR A 72 2.16 7.12 0.52
C TYR A 72 2.83 8.20 -0.33
N ASN A 73 3.65 7.78 -1.29
CA ASN A 73 4.31 8.70 -2.22
C ASN A 73 3.29 9.53 -3.01
N GLU A 74 2.18 8.92 -3.41
CA GLU A 74 1.09 9.62 -4.08
C GLU A 74 0.43 10.67 -3.18
N ALA A 75 0.14 10.33 -1.92
CA ALA A 75 -0.43 11.28 -0.97
C ALA A 75 0.51 12.48 -0.74
N LEU A 76 1.82 12.25 -0.60
CA LEU A 76 2.82 13.33 -0.55
C LEU A 76 2.82 14.18 -1.82
N ARG A 77 2.78 13.54 -3.00
CA ARG A 77 2.69 14.25 -4.29
C ARG A 77 1.47 15.14 -4.35
N ILE A 78 0.30 14.64 -3.92
CA ILE A 78 -0.96 15.37 -3.87
C ILE A 78 -0.82 16.61 -2.98
N VAL A 79 -0.46 16.46 -1.70
CA VAL A 79 -0.41 17.60 -0.76
C VAL A 79 0.65 18.63 -1.15
N ASN A 80 1.79 18.20 -1.69
CA ASN A 80 2.82 19.11 -2.19
C ASN A 80 2.37 19.87 -3.44
N THR A 81 1.66 19.20 -4.37
CA THR A 81 1.15 19.84 -5.59
C THR A 81 0.03 20.83 -5.28
N LEU A 82 -0.78 20.51 -4.27
CA LEU A 82 -1.79 21.41 -3.70
C LEU A 82 -1.17 22.59 -2.91
N GLY A 83 0.16 22.64 -2.77
CA GLY A 83 0.87 23.79 -2.21
C GLY A 83 0.89 23.83 -0.69
N ALA A 84 0.94 22.67 -0.03
CA ALA A 84 1.06 22.59 1.43
C ALA A 84 2.24 23.42 1.95
N SER A 85 1.95 24.25 2.95
CA SER A 85 2.93 25.03 3.73
C SER A 85 3.54 24.22 4.85
N HIS A 86 2.83 23.22 5.36
CA HIS A 86 3.34 22.28 6.34
C HIS A 86 2.82 20.89 6.02
N VAL A 87 3.68 19.89 6.12
CA VAL A 87 3.32 18.48 5.97
C VAL A 87 3.99 17.73 7.12
N ASP A 88 3.20 17.00 7.90
CA ASP A 88 3.69 16.04 8.88
C ASP A 88 3.19 14.65 8.49
N CYS A 89 4.10 13.70 8.50
CA CYS A 89 3.82 12.31 8.20
C CYS A 89 4.36 11.41 9.29
N GLN A 90 3.49 10.54 9.80
CA GLN A 90 3.82 9.55 10.81
C GLN A 90 3.40 8.15 10.33
N SER A 91 4.30 7.19 10.52
CA SER A 91 4.06 5.77 10.23
C SER A 91 3.98 4.95 11.51
N PHE A 92 2.82 4.34 11.75
CA PHE A 92 2.57 3.51 12.91
C PHE A 92 2.56 2.05 12.51
N ARG A 93 3.40 1.24 13.15
CA ARG A 93 3.31 -0.22 13.03
C ARG A 93 2.62 -0.79 14.26
N GLU A 94 1.47 -1.41 14.04
CA GLU A 94 0.78 -2.17 15.06
C GLU A 94 1.36 -3.59 15.09
N ALA A 95 2.30 -3.81 16.01
CA ALA A 95 2.78 -5.14 16.32
C ALA A 95 1.78 -5.84 17.25
N LYS A 96 0.90 -6.69 16.71
CA LYS A 96 0.16 -7.66 17.53
C LYS A 96 1.11 -8.74 18.02
N LYS A 97 1.87 -8.46 19.08
CA LYS A 97 2.48 -9.52 19.89
C LYS A 97 1.35 -10.20 20.66
N GLY A 98 0.83 -11.28 20.10
CA GLY A 98 0.00 -12.24 20.82
C GLY A 98 0.81 -12.98 21.88
N ALA A 99 1.31 -12.28 22.90
CA ALA A 99 1.80 -12.93 24.10
C ALA A 99 0.57 -13.38 24.90
N ARG A 100 0.16 -14.64 24.71
CA ARG A 100 -0.77 -15.29 25.64
C ARG A 100 -0.05 -15.51 26.96
N PHE A 101 0.01 -14.50 27.82
CA PHE A 101 0.30 -14.75 29.22
C PHE A 101 -0.93 -15.43 29.83
N LYS A 102 -0.86 -16.74 30.05
CA LYS A 102 -1.70 -17.40 31.04
C LYS A 102 -1.18 -16.97 32.41
N VAL A 103 -1.61 -15.80 32.89
CA VAL A 103 -1.48 -15.51 34.32
C VAL A 103 -2.59 -16.31 35.00
N GLY A 104 -2.23 -17.47 35.53
CA GLY A 104 -3.11 -18.28 36.35
C GLY A 104 -3.30 -17.60 37.70
N VAL A 105 -4.17 -16.60 37.79
CA VAL A 105 -4.80 -16.22 39.06
C VAL A 105 -6.13 -16.97 39.14
N LYS A 106 -6.23 -17.81 40.15
CA LYS A 106 -7.40 -18.61 40.50
C LYS A 106 -8.60 -17.67 40.71
N GLY A 107 -9.41 -17.44 39.66
CA GLY A 107 -10.72 -16.81 39.81
C GLY A 107 -11.22 -15.84 38.71
N PHE A 108 -10.37 -15.26 37.84
CA PHE A 108 -10.87 -14.26 36.87
C PHE A 108 -10.09 -14.32 35.55
N GLY A 109 -10.73 -14.85 34.50
CA GLY A 109 -10.15 -14.99 33.17
C GLY A 109 -10.34 -13.75 32.30
N GLY A 110 -9.56 -12.69 32.54
CA GLY A 110 -9.46 -11.53 31.64
C GLY A 110 -8.37 -11.71 30.59
N LYS A 111 -8.73 -11.74 29.30
CA LYS A 111 -7.76 -11.70 28.18
C LYS A 111 -7.36 -10.25 27.92
N GLY A 112 -6.28 -9.77 28.53
CA GLY A 112 -5.64 -8.50 28.19
C GLY A 112 -4.52 -8.71 27.17
N GLY A 113 -4.67 -8.18 25.96
CA GLY A 113 -3.59 -8.08 24.97
C GLY A 113 -2.89 -6.73 25.11
N ILE A 114 -1.56 -6.72 25.28
CA ILE A 114 -0.78 -5.47 25.24
C ILE A 114 -0.50 -5.15 23.77
N GLN A 115 -1.15 -4.11 23.25
CA GLN A 115 -0.89 -3.55 21.93
C GLN A 115 0.31 -2.60 22.05
N LYS A 116 1.50 -3.05 21.62
CA LYS A 116 2.67 -2.17 21.54
C LYS A 116 2.66 -1.50 20.17
N ILE A 117 2.27 -0.23 20.14
CA ILE A 117 2.44 0.64 18.98
C ILE A 117 3.93 0.96 18.90
N GLN A 118 4.60 0.52 17.84
CA GLN A 118 5.96 0.95 17.53
C GLN A 118 5.88 1.95 16.38
N ASN A 119 6.38 3.18 16.60
CA ASN A 119 6.72 4.06 15.49
C ASN A 119 7.81 3.37 14.68
N SER A 120 7.58 3.16 13.40
CA SER A 120 8.55 2.45 12.59
C SER A 120 8.44 2.82 11.12
N GLY A 121 9.51 3.49 10.69
CA GLY A 121 10.16 3.21 9.42
C GLY A 121 10.49 4.47 8.64
N PHE A 122 9.58 5.43 8.63
CA PHE A 122 9.72 6.62 7.79
C PHE A 122 8.89 7.78 8.34
N ASP A 123 9.56 8.87 8.70
CA ASP A 123 8.94 10.13 9.11
C ASP A 123 9.39 11.20 8.11
N TYR A 124 8.43 11.96 7.59
CA TYR A 124 8.70 13.10 6.72
C TYR A 124 8.01 14.32 7.28
N SER A 125 8.75 15.39 7.47
CA SER A 125 8.18 16.68 7.84
C SER A 125 8.78 17.78 6.99
N HIS A 126 7.93 18.69 6.56
CA HIS A 126 8.32 19.89 5.83
C HIS A 126 7.54 21.10 6.36
N THR A 127 8.21 22.24 6.42
CA THR A 127 7.61 23.54 6.74
C THR A 127 8.17 24.59 5.79
N GLY A 128 7.28 25.41 5.23
CA GLY A 128 7.59 26.46 4.28
C GLY A 128 6.43 27.45 4.14
N THR A 129 6.47 28.30 3.13
CA THR A 129 5.44 29.33 2.87
C THR A 129 4.21 28.79 2.14
N GLY A 130 4.29 27.57 1.61
CA GLY A 130 3.29 27.01 0.69
C GLY A 130 3.33 27.67 -0.69
N SER A 131 2.42 27.23 -1.57
CA SER A 131 2.24 27.80 -2.92
C SER A 131 0.77 27.86 -3.30
N PRO A 132 0.39 28.61 -4.34
CA PRO A 132 -0.93 28.47 -4.95
C PRO A 132 -1.21 27.00 -5.30
N ALA A 133 -2.41 26.52 -4.97
CA ALA A 133 -2.78 25.14 -5.19
C ALA A 133 -2.86 24.83 -6.70
N ARG A 134 -2.22 23.74 -7.11
CA ARG A 134 -2.33 23.20 -8.46
C ARG A 134 -3.02 21.85 -8.42
N ASP A 135 -3.68 21.50 -9.52
CA ASP A 135 -4.37 20.23 -9.65
C ASP A 135 -3.37 19.07 -9.83
N PRO A 136 -3.34 18.07 -8.92
CA PRO A 136 -2.46 16.92 -9.04
C PRO A 136 -2.99 15.81 -9.95
N ARG A 137 -4.18 15.96 -10.55
CA ARG A 137 -4.78 14.91 -11.40
C ARG A 137 -3.96 14.70 -12.71
N PRO A 138 -3.95 13.47 -13.27
CA PRO A 138 -4.65 12.27 -12.80
C PRO A 138 -4.02 11.67 -11.52
N LEU A 139 -4.85 11.01 -10.71
CA LEU A 139 -4.40 10.32 -9.50
C LEU A 139 -3.94 8.91 -9.85
N GLN A 140 -2.82 8.47 -9.26
CA GLN A 140 -2.31 7.10 -9.43
C GLN A 140 -3.24 6.09 -8.76
N TRP A 141 -3.87 6.48 -7.64
CA TRP A 141 -4.83 5.66 -6.90
C TRP A 141 -6.20 6.39 -6.82
N PRO A 142 -6.97 6.45 -7.92
CA PRO A 142 -8.21 7.24 -7.97
C PRO A 142 -9.32 6.68 -7.07
N HIS A 143 -9.23 5.41 -6.71
CA HIS A 143 -10.17 4.74 -5.81
C HIS A 143 -9.73 4.76 -4.35
N GLU A 144 -8.55 5.33 -4.05
CA GLU A 144 -8.12 5.43 -2.66
C GLU A 144 -8.97 6.47 -1.93
N PRO A 145 -9.66 6.08 -0.84
CA PRO A 145 -10.48 7.00 -0.08
C PRO A 145 -9.64 8.18 0.43
N GLY A 146 -10.18 9.39 0.29
CA GLY A 146 -9.54 10.60 0.77
C GLY A 146 -8.62 11.30 -0.23
N PHE A 147 -8.09 10.63 -1.27
CA PHE A 147 -7.20 11.28 -2.23
C PHE A 147 -7.94 12.31 -3.09
N ALA A 148 -9.02 11.91 -3.75
CA ALA A 148 -9.86 12.83 -4.53
C ALA A 148 -10.50 13.90 -3.63
N ALA A 149 -10.98 13.51 -2.45
CA ALA A 149 -11.58 14.43 -1.49
C ALA A 149 -10.59 15.48 -0.95
N ALA A 150 -9.31 15.15 -0.79
CA ALA A 150 -8.26 16.11 -0.45
C ALA A 150 -8.07 17.15 -1.55
N VAL A 151 -8.09 16.73 -2.82
CA VAL A 151 -7.97 17.62 -3.98
C VAL A 151 -9.16 18.58 -4.04
N GLU A 152 -10.38 18.07 -4.02
CA GLU A 152 -11.60 18.88 -4.02
C GLU A 152 -11.67 19.80 -2.78
N GLY A 153 -11.28 19.28 -1.62
CA GLY A 153 -11.20 20.03 -0.36
C GLY A 153 -10.35 21.29 -0.49
N VAL A 154 -9.15 21.17 -1.05
CA VAL A 154 -8.23 22.33 -1.17
C VAL A 154 -8.60 23.22 -2.36
N LEU A 155 -8.88 22.65 -3.53
CA LEU A 155 -9.13 23.42 -4.74
C LEU A 155 -10.48 24.14 -4.72
N ASP A 156 -11.54 23.43 -4.34
CA ASP A 156 -12.91 23.91 -4.45
C ASP A 156 -13.40 24.48 -3.12
N ASN A 157 -13.12 23.78 -2.01
CA ASN A 157 -13.62 24.16 -0.69
C ASN A 157 -12.65 25.05 0.12
N LYS A 158 -11.46 25.33 -0.43
CA LYS A 158 -10.42 26.17 0.21
C LYS A 158 -10.01 25.68 1.60
N ALA A 159 -10.00 24.36 1.80
CA ALA A 159 -9.56 23.74 3.04
C ALA A 159 -8.12 24.18 3.36
N THR A 160 -7.91 24.65 4.58
CA THR A 160 -6.59 25.06 5.09
C THR A 160 -5.84 23.92 5.77
N GLN A 161 -6.51 22.79 5.99
CA GLN A 161 -5.93 21.59 6.56
C GLN A 161 -6.58 20.35 5.95
N VAL A 162 -5.77 19.34 5.66
CA VAL A 162 -6.21 18.02 5.22
C VAL A 162 -5.46 16.98 6.02
N THR A 163 -6.20 15.95 6.45
CA THR A 163 -5.61 14.77 7.08
C THR A 163 -6.00 13.54 6.28
N ILE A 164 -5.02 12.75 5.88
CA ILE A 164 -5.18 11.51 5.13
C ILE A 164 -4.69 10.36 6.00
N ASN A 165 -5.57 9.39 6.23
CA ASN A 165 -5.27 8.17 6.97
C ASN A 165 -5.36 6.99 6.01
N ILE A 166 -4.24 6.31 5.79
CA ILE A 166 -4.18 5.11 4.95
C ILE A 166 -3.95 3.93 5.88
N HIS A 167 -4.94 3.04 5.96
CA HIS A 167 -4.86 1.80 6.73
C HIS A 167 -4.59 0.65 5.76
N SER A 168 -3.46 -0.05 5.92
CA SER A 168 -3.18 -1.25 5.15
C SER A 168 -3.81 -2.49 5.80
N SER A 169 -4.88 -3.03 5.22
CA SER A 169 -5.32 -4.40 5.50
C SER A 169 -4.61 -5.37 4.55
N GLN A 170 -3.96 -6.39 5.11
CA GLN A 170 -3.22 -7.38 4.29
C GLN A 170 -4.18 -8.19 3.45
N THR A 171 -4.09 -8.04 2.13
CA THR A 171 -4.89 -8.80 1.17
C THR A 171 -4.05 -9.89 0.51
N PHE A 172 -2.74 -9.66 0.35
CA PHE A 172 -1.82 -10.55 -0.37
C PHE A 172 -0.70 -11.09 0.55
N SER A 173 -1.11 -11.59 1.72
CA SER A 173 -0.18 -12.21 2.66
C SER A 173 0.21 -13.63 2.24
N ALA A 174 1.51 -13.94 2.24
CA ALA A 174 2.02 -15.29 2.00
C ALA A 174 1.48 -16.34 2.99
N ASN A 175 1.08 -15.90 4.19
CA ASN A 175 0.48 -16.73 5.24
C ASN A 175 -1.06 -16.69 5.24
N GLY A 176 -1.67 -15.87 4.38
CA GLY A 176 -3.11 -15.82 4.15
C GLY A 176 -3.65 -17.09 3.49
N SER A 177 -4.98 -17.23 3.41
CA SER A 177 -5.65 -18.36 2.75
C SER A 177 -5.19 -18.52 1.29
N THR A 178 -5.16 -17.43 0.54
CA THR A 178 -4.71 -17.38 -0.86
C THR A 178 -3.24 -17.76 -0.99
N GLY A 179 -2.35 -17.17 -0.17
CA GLY A 179 -0.92 -17.50 -0.18
C GLY A 179 -0.65 -18.97 0.14
N LYS A 180 -1.34 -19.53 1.14
CA LYS A 180 -1.26 -20.96 1.46
C LYS A 180 -1.77 -21.85 0.32
N ALA A 181 -2.83 -21.45 -0.36
CA ALA A 181 -3.37 -22.20 -1.50
C ALA A 181 -2.38 -22.20 -2.68
N LEU A 182 -1.81 -21.04 -3.02
CA LEU A 182 -0.82 -20.90 -4.09
C LEU A 182 0.45 -21.72 -3.82
N ARG A 183 1.00 -21.67 -2.59
CA ARG A 183 2.16 -22.49 -2.20
C ARG A 183 1.88 -23.99 -2.29
N LYS A 184 0.68 -24.44 -1.91
CA LYS A 184 0.27 -25.86 -2.03
C LYS A 184 0.19 -26.33 -3.49
N LEU A 185 0.00 -25.42 -4.43
CA LEU A 185 0.01 -25.69 -5.86
C LEU A 185 1.43 -25.65 -6.46
N GLY A 186 2.45 -25.29 -5.69
CA GLY A 186 3.84 -25.25 -6.12
C GLY A 186 4.34 -23.87 -6.57
N PHE A 187 3.52 -22.81 -6.42
CA PHE A 187 3.96 -21.46 -6.75
C PHE A 187 4.90 -20.85 -5.70
N GLU A 188 5.85 -20.05 -6.17
CA GLU A 188 6.63 -19.14 -5.35
C GLU A 188 5.86 -17.83 -5.13
N LEU A 189 6.01 -17.22 -3.95
CA LEU A 189 5.33 -15.96 -3.61
C LEU A 189 6.29 -14.77 -3.46
N GLY A 190 7.59 -14.99 -3.58
CA GLY A 190 8.63 -13.98 -3.38
C GLY A 190 9.30 -14.08 -2.01
N ALA A 191 10.14 -13.09 -1.68
CA ALA A 191 11.00 -13.15 -0.51
C ALA A 191 10.24 -13.46 0.78
N ASN A 192 10.80 -14.39 1.56
CA ASN A 192 10.34 -14.83 2.88
C ASN A 192 10.49 -13.71 3.92
N ALA A 193 9.75 -12.60 3.77
CA ALA A 193 9.63 -11.62 4.82
C ALA A 193 8.61 -12.13 5.84
N GLU A 194 9.12 -12.83 6.85
CA GLU A 194 8.39 -12.99 8.09
C GLU A 194 8.05 -11.61 8.66
N ARG A 195 6.76 -11.45 9.00
CA ARG A 195 6.09 -10.32 9.67
C ARG A 195 6.05 -9.01 8.89
N SER A 196 4.92 -8.81 8.21
CA SER A 196 4.42 -7.45 8.02
C SER A 196 3.41 -7.13 9.12
N GLU A 197 3.69 -6.03 9.80
CA GLU A 197 2.87 -5.39 10.82
C GLU A 197 1.78 -4.56 10.12
N VAL A 198 0.63 -4.35 10.77
CA VAL A 198 -0.35 -3.38 10.24
C VAL A 198 0.34 -2.04 10.27
N SER A 199 0.49 -1.43 9.11
CA SER A 199 1.13 -0.14 8.97
C SER A 199 0.04 0.88 8.66
N ASN A 200 -0.19 1.79 9.61
CA ASN A 200 -1.05 2.95 9.42
C ASN A 200 -0.16 4.13 9.03
N LEU A 201 -0.57 4.83 7.98
CA LEU A 201 0.06 6.08 7.58
C LEU A 201 -0.89 7.22 7.90
N HIS A 202 -0.37 8.20 8.61
CA HIS A 202 -1.07 9.42 8.96
C HIS A 202 -0.33 10.59 8.35
N ILE A 203 -1.00 11.30 7.43
CA ILE A 203 -0.47 12.51 6.82
C ILE A 203 -1.37 13.66 7.22
N THR A 204 -0.79 14.70 7.81
CA THR A 204 -1.47 15.97 8.05
C THR A 204 -0.76 17.05 7.24
N ALA A 205 -1.52 17.77 6.43
CA ALA A 205 -1.03 18.86 5.60
C ALA A 205 -1.81 20.16 5.91
N GLN A 206 -1.10 21.28 5.95
CA GLN A 206 -1.68 22.61 6.11
C GLN A 206 -1.36 23.49 4.91
N PHE A 207 -2.34 24.28 4.49
CA PHE A 207 -2.28 25.11 3.29
C PHE A 207 -2.38 26.58 3.68
N PRO A 208 -1.71 27.49 2.94
CA PRO A 208 -1.83 28.91 3.19
C PRO A 208 -3.29 29.35 3.03
N ALA A 209 -3.73 30.26 3.90
CA ALA A 209 -5.05 30.86 3.75
C ALA A 209 -5.15 31.55 2.39
N PHE A 210 -6.24 31.30 1.66
CA PHE A 210 -6.53 31.99 0.41
C PHE A 210 -6.72 33.49 0.69
N LYS A 211 -5.67 34.29 0.49
CA LYS A 211 -5.78 35.74 0.50
C LYS A 211 -6.48 36.15 -0.80
N LYS A 212 -7.72 36.63 -0.70
CA LYS A 212 -8.34 37.40 -1.80
C LYS A 212 -7.49 38.66 -2.01
N SER A 213 -6.66 38.68 -3.05
CA SER A 213 -6.13 39.94 -3.56
C SER A 213 -7.28 40.65 -4.26
N TRP A 214 -7.84 41.67 -3.61
CA TRP A 214 -8.67 42.65 -4.31
C TRP A 214 -7.71 43.49 -5.16
N LEU A 215 -7.78 43.29 -6.48
CA LEU A 215 -7.33 44.25 -7.49
C LEU A 215 -8.57 44.90 -8.08
#